data_AF-A0A5B7B500-F1
#
_entry.id   AF-A0A5B7B500-F1
#
_cell.length_a   1.000
_cell.length_b   1.000
_cell.length_c   1.000
_cell.angle_alpha   90.00
_cell.angle_beta   90.00
_cell.angle_gamma   90.00
#
_symmetry.space_group_name_H-M   'P 1'
#
loop_
_entity.id
_entity.type
_entity.pdbx_description
1 polymer ?
#
loop_
_entity_poly.entity_id
_entity_poly.type
_entity_poly.pdbx_seq_one_letter_code
_entity_poly.pdbx_strand_id
1 'polypeptide(L)'
;MGVLNMEKKWVFPLVISSLVCIFLLATSFNVGLVSSLHTINAIFSIFPRVSTNETSPLFAEAKVKQATPPPPGSTVPRFAYLVSGSRGDLEKLWRTLRTLYHPLNQYVIHLDLEAPAEERLELASRVEKDPIFSKVGNVHMITKANIVTYRGPTMVANTLHACAILLKKNKDWDWFINLSASDYPLVTQDDLLYTFSGLDRNLNFVEHTSQLGWKEGQRAMPLIIDPGLYQSTKSDIFWVTPRRTLPTAFKLFTGSAWMILSRSFVEYSCTTLLGTSPRNSTHTPSPLMTRAK
;
A
#
# COMPACT_ATOMS: atom_id res chain seq x y z
N MET A 1 -22.84 47.50 -50.34
CA MET A 1 -23.39 47.19 -49.00
C MET A 1 -24.12 45.87 -49.07
N GLY A 2 -23.48 44.78 -48.65
CA GLY A 2 -24.10 43.46 -48.55
C GLY A 2 -23.95 42.97 -47.11
N VAL A 3 -25.01 43.08 -46.33
CA VAL A 3 -25.06 42.67 -44.92
C VAL A 3 -25.35 41.17 -44.88
N LEU A 4 -24.40 40.41 -44.31
CA LEU A 4 -24.47 38.96 -44.09
C LEU A 4 -25.62 38.60 -43.15
N ASN A 5 -26.66 38.00 -43.72
CA ASN A 5 -27.79 37.41 -43.00
C ASN A 5 -27.40 35.96 -42.65
N MET A 6 -26.66 35.77 -41.55
CA MET A 6 -26.25 34.44 -41.09
C MET A 6 -27.41 33.80 -40.31
N GLU A 7 -27.85 32.63 -40.76
CA GLU A 7 -29.03 31.92 -40.29
C GLU A 7 -29.02 31.65 -38.77
N LYS A 8 -30.13 32.01 -38.11
CA LYS A 8 -30.37 31.89 -36.65
C LYS A 8 -30.25 30.47 -36.06
N LYS A 9 -30.04 29.42 -36.87
CA LYS A 9 -29.98 28.02 -36.43
C LYS A 9 -28.63 27.63 -35.80
N TRP A 10 -27.55 28.33 -36.16
CA TRP A 10 -26.20 28.02 -35.65
C TRP A 10 -25.78 28.89 -34.47
N VAL A 11 -26.53 29.94 -34.15
CA VAL A 11 -26.22 30.86 -33.06
C VAL A 11 -26.30 30.15 -31.70
N PHE A 12 -27.31 29.32 -31.48
CA PHE A 12 -27.49 28.58 -30.23
C PHE A 12 -26.35 27.60 -29.91
N PRO A 13 -25.95 26.67 -30.81
CA PRO A 13 -24.84 25.77 -30.52
C PRO A 13 -23.51 26.50 -30.34
N LEU A 14 -23.31 27.63 -31.03
CA LEU A 14 -22.09 28.43 -30.92
C LEU A 14 -22.02 29.20 -29.60
N VAL A 15 -23.15 29.70 -29.10
CA VAL A 15 -23.25 30.30 -27.76
C VAL A 15 -23.03 29.27 -26.66
N ILE A 16 -23.60 28.07 -26.78
CA ILE A 16 -23.41 26.98 -25.80
C ILE A 16 -21.95 26.52 -25.79
N SER A 17 -21.34 26.34 -26.97
CA SER A 17 -19.92 25.99 -27.07
C SER A 17 -19.02 27.07 -26.46
N SER A 18 -19.34 28.35 -26.69
CA SER A 18 -18.63 29.48 -26.08
C SER A 18 -18.74 29.48 -24.55
N LEU A 19 -19.95 29.24 -24.01
CA LEU A 19 -20.17 29.15 -22.55
C LEU A 19 -19.40 27.99 -21.91
N VAL A 20 -19.35 26.82 -22.57
CA VAL A 20 -18.57 25.67 -22.10
C VAL A 20 -17.07 25.98 -22.14
N CYS A 21 -16.57 26.62 -23.20
CA CYS A 21 -15.18 27.03 -23.29
C CYS A 21 -14.80 28.06 -22.21
N ILE A 22 -15.66 29.04 -21.94
CA ILE A 22 -15.46 30.02 -20.87
C ILE A 22 -15.45 29.35 -19.50
N PHE A 23 -16.33 28.37 -19.26
CA PHE A 23 -16.36 27.61 -18.01
C PHE A 23 -15.09 26.75 -17.83
N LEU A 24 -14.63 26.09 -18.89
CA LEU A 24 -13.38 25.32 -18.88
C LEU A 24 -12.13 26.22 -18.68
N LEU A 25 -12.13 27.42 -19.26
CA LEU A 25 -11.09 28.43 -19.01
C LEU A 25 -11.14 28.97 -17.57
N ALA A 26 -12.32 29.25 -17.03
CA ALA A 26 -12.45 29.73 -15.65
C ALA A 26 -12.02 28.68 -14.61
N THR A 27 -12.27 27.40 -14.90
CA THR A 27 -11.80 26.28 -14.06
C THR A 27 -10.30 26.02 -14.21
N SER A 28 -9.72 26.18 -15.40
CA SER A 28 -8.27 26.05 -15.59
C SER A 28 -7.46 27.16 -14.92
N PHE A 29 -7.98 28.40 -14.87
CA PHE A 29 -7.37 29.48 -14.08
C PHE A 29 -7.46 29.23 -12.56
N ASN A 30 -8.54 28.64 -12.06
CA ASN A 30 -8.64 28.26 -10.63
C ASN A 30 -7.65 27.14 -10.26
N VAL A 31 -7.39 26.18 -11.15
CA VAL A 31 -6.40 25.11 -10.92
C VAL A 31 -4.95 25.62 -11.11
N GLY A 32 -4.74 26.54 -12.05
CA GLY A 32 -3.44 27.19 -12.28
C GLY A 32 -3.01 28.13 -11.15
N LEU A 33 -3.95 28.85 -10.53
CA LEU A 33 -3.65 29.73 -9.39
C LEU A 33 -3.27 28.92 -8.14
N VAL A 34 -3.95 27.80 -7.87
CA VAL A 34 -3.62 26.86 -6.78
C VAL A 34 -2.25 26.19 -7.00
N SER A 35 -1.88 25.92 -8.25
CA SER A 35 -0.57 25.37 -8.61
C SER A 35 0.57 26.40 -8.48
N SER A 36 0.30 27.68 -8.78
CA SER A 36 1.27 28.76 -8.59
C SER A 36 1.48 29.11 -7.10
N LEU A 37 0.43 29.02 -6.27
CA LEU A 37 0.52 29.23 -4.82
C LEU A 37 1.40 28.17 -4.12
N HIS A 38 1.41 26.93 -4.62
CA HIS A 38 2.35 25.90 -4.12
C HIS A 38 3.80 26.16 -4.57
N THR A 39 4.01 26.89 -5.67
CA THR A 39 5.36 27.23 -6.16
C THR A 39 5.91 28.48 -5.44
N ILE A 40 5.06 29.43 -5.08
CA ILE A 40 5.46 30.67 -4.37
C ILE A 40 5.85 30.39 -2.90
N ASN A 41 5.28 29.36 -2.27
CA ASN A 41 5.70 28.92 -0.93
C ASN A 41 7.10 28.28 -0.88
N ALA A 42 7.70 27.95 -2.03
CA ALA A 42 9.07 27.43 -2.10
C ALA A 42 10.15 28.53 -2.19
N ILE A 43 9.77 29.79 -2.41
CA ILE A 43 10.71 30.91 -2.67
C ILE A 43 10.92 31.81 -1.43
N PHE A 44 10.08 31.71 -0.39
CA PHE A 44 10.16 32.57 0.79
C PHE A 44 10.91 32.00 2.01
N SER A 45 11.71 30.93 1.87
CA SER A 45 12.46 30.33 2.99
C SER A 45 13.88 30.90 3.20
N ILE A 46 14.18 32.10 2.68
CA ILE A 46 15.48 32.75 2.89
C ILE A 46 15.31 33.91 3.89
N PHE A 47 15.86 33.70 5.10
CA PHE A 47 16.10 34.60 6.26
C PHE A 47 15.02 34.72 7.36
N PRO A 48 15.40 35.01 8.63
CA PRO A 48 16.28 34.26 9.53
C PRO A 48 15.56 33.82 10.84
N ARG A 49 16.21 32.91 11.59
CA ARG A 49 15.81 32.35 12.89
C ARG A 49 15.18 33.36 13.85
N VAL A 50 13.96 33.06 14.30
CA VAL A 50 13.42 33.52 15.58
C VAL A 50 13.37 32.32 16.52
N SER A 51 14.08 32.44 17.64
CA SER A 51 14.10 31.45 18.72
C SER A 51 12.77 31.46 19.46
N THR A 52 11.99 30.38 19.33
CA THR A 52 10.91 30.06 20.25
C THR A 52 11.25 28.74 20.93
N ASN A 53 11.43 28.82 22.25
CA ASN A 53 11.58 27.68 23.14
C ASN A 53 10.34 26.80 23.04
N GLU A 54 10.46 25.65 22.38
CA GLU A 54 9.49 24.56 22.48
C GLU A 54 10.19 23.34 23.07
N THR A 55 9.68 22.92 24.22
CA THR A 55 9.95 21.66 24.90
C THR A 55 9.83 20.49 23.93
N SER A 56 10.97 19.90 23.59
CA SER A 56 11.10 18.71 22.76
C SER A 56 10.32 17.52 23.32
N PRO A 57 9.39 16.90 22.57
CA PRO A 57 8.81 15.62 22.95
C PRO A 57 9.86 14.53 22.70
N LEU A 58 10.23 13.84 23.78
CA LEU A 58 11.22 12.77 23.79
C LEU A 58 10.81 11.66 22.80
N PHE A 59 11.45 11.63 21.62
CA PHE A 59 11.28 10.56 20.64
C PHE A 59 11.96 9.30 21.19
N ALA A 60 11.27 8.15 21.14
CA ALA A 60 11.75 6.88 21.69
C ALA A 60 12.94 6.25 20.92
N GLU A 61 13.55 6.99 19.98
CA GLU A 61 14.74 6.55 19.24
C GLU A 61 16.04 6.72 20.05
N ALA A 62 16.04 7.50 21.13
CA ALA A 62 17.26 7.79 21.90
C ALA A 62 17.81 6.61 22.74
N LYS A 63 17.26 5.40 22.61
CA LYS A 63 17.77 4.24 23.37
C LYS A 63 17.69 2.91 22.61
N VAL A 64 18.02 2.91 21.32
CA VAL A 64 18.42 1.66 20.65
C VAL A 64 19.92 1.47 20.93
N LYS A 65 20.24 0.77 22.03
CA LYS A 65 21.57 0.19 22.19
C LYS A 65 21.75 -0.82 21.05
N GLN A 66 22.71 -0.57 20.16
CA GLN A 66 23.10 -1.48 19.08
C GLN A 66 23.25 -2.89 19.65
N ALA A 67 22.34 -3.78 19.26
CA ALA A 67 22.60 -5.21 19.35
C ALA A 67 23.73 -5.52 18.36
N THR A 68 24.65 -6.39 18.76
CA THR A 68 25.74 -6.88 17.92
C THR A 68 25.19 -7.42 16.60
N PRO A 69 25.83 -7.10 15.45
CA PRO A 69 25.33 -7.52 14.16
C PRO A 69 25.30 -9.06 14.08
N PRO A 70 24.23 -9.64 13.50
CA PRO A 70 24.21 -11.07 13.19
C PRO A 70 25.37 -11.42 12.23
N PRO A 71 25.78 -12.70 12.17
CA PRO A 71 26.87 -13.15 11.29
C PRO A 71 26.60 -12.71 9.85
N PRO A 72 27.64 -12.51 9.01
CA PRO A 72 27.48 -12.04 7.66
C PRO A 72 26.68 -13.07 6.85
N GLY A 73 25.37 -12.86 6.79
CA GLY A 73 24.54 -13.39 5.72
C GLY A 73 25.03 -12.82 4.39
N SER A 74 24.52 -13.38 3.28
CA SER A 74 24.66 -12.82 1.94
C SER A 74 24.77 -11.28 1.97
N THR A 75 25.87 -10.74 1.46
CA THR A 75 26.09 -9.29 1.41
C THR A 75 25.03 -8.59 0.56
N VAL A 76 24.50 -9.31 -0.42
CA VAL A 76 23.45 -8.82 -1.31
C VAL A 76 22.09 -8.96 -0.62
N PRO A 77 21.33 -7.85 -0.49
CA PRO A 77 20.01 -7.89 0.12
C PRO A 77 19.02 -8.67 -0.75
N ARG A 78 17.94 -9.15 -0.15
CA ARG A 78 16.91 -9.93 -0.85
C ARG A 78 15.53 -9.42 -0.51
N PHE A 79 14.72 -9.16 -1.53
CA PHE A 79 13.36 -8.64 -1.35
C PHE A 79 12.31 -9.73 -1.51
N ALA A 80 11.23 -9.59 -0.76
CA ALA A 80 10.02 -10.36 -0.90
C ALA A 80 8.86 -9.44 -1.29
N TYR A 81 8.25 -9.69 -2.43
CA TYR A 81 7.18 -8.87 -2.97
C TYR A 81 5.82 -9.54 -2.81
N LEU A 82 4.82 -8.75 -2.41
CA LEU A 82 3.42 -9.02 -2.74
C LEU A 82 3.03 -8.14 -3.93
N VAL A 83 2.55 -8.72 -5.02
CA VAL A 83 1.90 -7.97 -6.11
C VAL A 83 0.45 -8.41 -6.21
N SER A 84 -0.49 -7.54 -5.85
CA SER A 84 -1.92 -7.86 -5.85
C SER A 84 -2.72 -7.08 -6.90
N GLY A 85 -3.67 -7.72 -7.56
CA GLY A 85 -4.59 -7.09 -8.51
C GLY A 85 -6.03 -7.56 -8.30
N SER A 86 -6.94 -6.98 -9.07
CA SER A 86 -8.36 -7.37 -9.08
C SER A 86 -8.83 -7.65 -10.52
N ARG A 87 -10.13 -7.59 -10.77
CA ARG A 87 -10.73 -7.83 -12.09
C ARG A 87 -10.07 -6.96 -13.17
N GLY A 88 -9.62 -7.58 -14.26
CA GLY A 88 -9.03 -6.89 -15.41
C GLY A 88 -7.58 -6.44 -15.20
N ASP A 89 -6.95 -6.79 -14.08
CA ASP A 89 -5.56 -6.42 -13.79
C ASP A 89 -4.53 -7.48 -14.22
N LEU A 90 -4.96 -8.62 -14.79
CA LEU A 90 -4.07 -9.72 -15.18
C LEU A 90 -2.84 -9.22 -15.95
N GLU A 91 -3.05 -8.47 -17.05
CA GLU A 91 -1.94 -8.02 -17.90
C GLU A 91 -1.05 -7.00 -17.21
N LYS A 92 -1.62 -6.11 -16.38
CA LYS A 92 -0.83 -5.13 -15.63
C LYS A 92 0.02 -5.81 -14.56
N LEU A 93 -0.57 -6.75 -13.81
CA LEU A 93 0.13 -7.54 -12.82
C LEU A 93 1.24 -8.36 -13.47
N TRP A 94 0.96 -9.02 -14.59
CA TRP A 94 1.95 -9.80 -15.34
C TRP A 94 3.12 -8.93 -15.79
N ARG A 95 2.83 -7.75 -16.37
CA ARG A 95 3.85 -6.77 -16.76
C ARG A 95 4.68 -6.32 -15.56
N THR A 96 4.05 -5.93 -14.46
CA THR A 96 4.74 -5.47 -13.24
C THR A 96 5.63 -6.57 -12.64
N LEU A 97 5.15 -7.81 -12.56
CA LEU A 97 5.95 -8.96 -12.10
C LEU A 97 7.21 -9.14 -12.94
N ARG A 98 7.08 -9.11 -14.27
CA ARG A 98 8.21 -9.27 -15.19
C ARG A 98 9.24 -8.16 -15.04
N THR A 99 8.81 -6.92 -14.83
CA THR A 99 9.71 -5.78 -14.60
C THR A 99 10.42 -5.85 -13.25
N LEU A 100 9.76 -6.38 -12.21
CA LEU A 100 10.34 -6.52 -10.87
C LEU A 100 11.23 -7.77 -10.74
N TYR A 101 11.21 -8.69 -11.69
CA TYR A 101 11.79 -10.02 -11.51
C TYR A 101 13.32 -9.98 -11.36
N HIS A 102 13.81 -10.62 -10.31
CA HIS A 102 15.22 -10.87 -10.06
C HIS A 102 15.35 -12.24 -9.36
N PRO A 103 16.32 -13.10 -9.73
CA PRO A 103 16.42 -14.48 -9.24
C PRO A 103 16.69 -14.60 -7.73
N LEU A 104 17.25 -13.55 -7.09
CA LEU A 104 17.50 -13.55 -5.65
C LEU A 104 16.24 -13.26 -4.82
N ASN A 105 15.26 -12.57 -5.40
CA ASN A 105 14.06 -12.09 -4.70
C ASN A 105 12.98 -13.17 -4.68
N GLN A 106 11.92 -12.92 -3.92
CA GLN A 106 10.75 -13.78 -3.81
C GLN A 106 9.48 -13.02 -4.13
N TYR A 107 8.51 -13.70 -4.73
CA TYR A 107 7.29 -13.08 -5.21
C TYR A 107 6.08 -13.91 -4.80
N VAL A 108 5.14 -13.27 -4.13
CA VAL A 108 3.78 -13.74 -3.97
C VAL A 108 2.88 -12.87 -4.82
N ILE A 109 2.12 -13.49 -5.72
CA ILE A 109 1.15 -12.78 -6.56
C ILE A 109 -0.27 -13.21 -6.24
N HIS A 110 -1.20 -12.26 -6.34
CA HIS A 110 -2.60 -12.48 -5.97
C HIS A 110 -3.52 -11.70 -6.88
N LEU A 111 -4.53 -12.37 -7.43
CA LEU A 111 -5.72 -11.74 -7.99
C LEU A 111 -6.88 -12.03 -7.04
N ASP A 112 -7.60 -10.99 -6.62
CA ASP A 112 -8.70 -11.12 -5.67
C ASP A 112 -9.90 -11.87 -6.26
N LEU A 113 -10.87 -12.22 -5.39
CA LEU A 113 -12.04 -13.00 -5.78
C LEU A 113 -12.99 -12.24 -6.72
N GLU A 114 -12.82 -10.93 -6.90
CA GLU A 114 -13.56 -10.17 -7.90
C GLU A 114 -13.06 -10.48 -9.32
N ALA A 115 -11.78 -10.86 -9.47
CA ALA A 115 -11.24 -11.34 -10.72
C ALA A 115 -11.91 -12.68 -11.15
N PRO A 116 -12.38 -12.78 -12.41
CA PRO A 116 -12.94 -14.01 -12.96
C PRO A 116 -12.02 -15.22 -12.75
N ALA A 117 -12.61 -16.42 -12.65
CA ALA A 117 -11.84 -17.64 -12.46
C ALA A 117 -10.88 -17.88 -13.64
N GLU A 118 -11.31 -17.51 -14.84
CA GLU A 118 -10.54 -17.59 -16.08
C GLU A 118 -9.27 -16.76 -15.98
N GLU A 119 -9.36 -15.50 -15.52
CA GLU A 119 -8.18 -14.63 -15.33
C GLU A 119 -7.21 -15.20 -14.30
N ARG A 120 -7.74 -15.75 -13.20
CA ARG A 120 -6.90 -16.35 -12.15
C ARG A 120 -6.22 -17.63 -12.61
N LEU A 121 -6.92 -18.49 -13.33
CA LEU A 121 -6.37 -19.73 -13.89
C LEU A 121 -5.33 -19.43 -14.97
N GLU A 122 -5.58 -18.42 -15.81
CA GLU A 122 -4.63 -17.97 -16.82
C GLU A 122 -3.34 -17.46 -16.18
N LEU A 123 -3.42 -16.59 -15.16
CA LEU A 123 -2.24 -16.12 -14.44
C LEU A 123 -1.46 -17.28 -13.79
N ALA A 124 -2.15 -18.25 -13.19
CA ALA A 124 -1.52 -19.42 -12.60
C ALA A 124 -0.78 -20.24 -13.66
N SER A 125 -1.43 -20.44 -14.82
CA SER A 125 -0.84 -21.16 -15.95
C SER A 125 0.39 -20.45 -16.51
N ARG A 126 0.36 -19.12 -16.62
CA ARG A 126 1.52 -18.32 -17.07
C ARG A 126 2.71 -18.47 -16.13
N VAL A 127 2.48 -18.42 -14.82
CA VAL A 127 3.56 -18.60 -13.83
C VAL A 127 4.16 -19.99 -13.89
N GLU A 128 3.33 -21.03 -13.98
CA GLU A 128 3.78 -22.42 -14.05
C GLU A 128 4.58 -22.72 -15.34
N LYS A 129 4.14 -22.15 -16.46
CA LYS A 129 4.75 -22.36 -17.78
C LYS A 129 5.96 -21.47 -18.06
N ASP A 130 6.17 -20.39 -17.30
CA ASP A 130 7.34 -19.54 -17.50
C ASP A 130 8.63 -20.32 -17.14
N PRO A 131 9.55 -20.52 -18.10
CA PRO A 131 10.71 -21.38 -17.90
C PRO A 131 11.66 -20.84 -16.83
N ILE A 132 11.70 -19.53 -16.62
CA ILE A 132 12.57 -18.90 -15.62
C ILE A 132 11.94 -19.10 -14.24
N PHE A 133 10.64 -18.83 -14.11
CA PHE A 133 9.95 -18.97 -12.83
C PHE A 133 9.90 -20.43 -12.37
N SER A 134 9.67 -21.36 -13.30
CA SER A 134 9.69 -22.80 -13.03
C SER A 134 11.08 -23.29 -12.61
N LYS A 135 12.14 -22.81 -13.28
CA LYS A 135 13.52 -23.19 -12.95
C LYS A 135 14.00 -22.63 -11.61
N VAL A 136 13.69 -21.38 -11.30
CA VAL A 136 14.17 -20.71 -10.06
C VAL A 136 13.25 -20.99 -8.88
N GLY A 137 11.94 -21.17 -9.11
CA GLY A 137 10.97 -21.53 -8.08
C GLY A 137 10.65 -20.41 -7.07
N ASN A 138 10.92 -19.16 -7.42
CA ASN A 138 10.80 -18.00 -6.51
C ASN A 138 9.52 -17.17 -6.70
N VAL A 139 8.58 -17.61 -7.55
CA VAL A 139 7.28 -16.97 -7.77
C VAL A 139 6.17 -17.91 -7.30
N HIS A 140 5.25 -17.40 -6.49
CA HIS A 140 4.12 -18.16 -5.97
C HIS A 140 2.81 -17.40 -6.17
N MET A 141 1.85 -18.03 -6.85
CA MET A 141 0.49 -17.51 -6.95
C MET A 141 -0.40 -18.04 -5.84
N ILE A 142 -1.14 -17.14 -5.20
CA ILE A 142 -2.25 -17.49 -4.30
C ILE A 142 -3.43 -17.99 -5.16
N THR A 143 -3.62 -19.31 -5.21
CA THR A 143 -4.69 -19.93 -6.02
C THR A 143 -6.06 -19.85 -5.36
N LYS A 144 -6.11 -19.98 -4.02
CA LYS A 144 -7.32 -19.72 -3.23
C LYS A 144 -7.45 -18.21 -3.00
N ALA A 145 -8.07 -17.54 -3.96
CA ALA A 145 -8.22 -16.09 -3.94
C ALA A 145 -8.99 -15.61 -2.70
N ASN A 146 -8.41 -14.63 -2.01
CA ASN A 146 -9.10 -13.88 -0.97
C ASN A 146 -9.98 -12.81 -1.64
N ILE A 147 -11.09 -12.47 -1.01
CA ILE A 147 -11.83 -11.26 -1.36
C ILE A 147 -11.13 -10.06 -0.70
N VAL A 148 -11.04 -8.95 -1.41
CA VAL A 148 -10.34 -7.75 -0.92
C VAL A 148 -11.25 -6.55 -1.08
N THR A 149 -11.77 -6.04 0.02
CA THR A 149 -12.60 -4.85 0.07
C THR A 149 -11.73 -3.62 0.25
N TYR A 150 -11.92 -2.61 -0.60
CA TYR A 150 -11.19 -1.36 -0.47
C TYR A 150 -11.53 -0.67 0.86
N ARG A 151 -10.52 -0.21 1.60
CA ARG A 151 -10.62 0.34 2.98
C ARG A 151 -11.12 -0.66 4.03
N GLY A 152 -11.33 -1.93 3.67
CA GLY A 152 -11.73 -2.97 4.59
C GLY A 152 -10.55 -3.69 5.25
N PRO A 153 -10.75 -4.33 6.42
CA PRO A 153 -9.79 -5.23 7.05
C PRO A 153 -9.30 -6.37 6.16
N THR A 154 -10.09 -6.79 5.16
CA THR A 154 -9.68 -7.83 4.19
C THR A 154 -8.41 -7.46 3.41
N MET A 155 -8.15 -6.18 3.16
CA MET A 155 -6.90 -5.71 2.53
C MET A 155 -5.67 -6.00 3.40
N VAL A 156 -5.78 -5.75 4.71
CA VAL A 156 -4.72 -6.07 5.68
C VAL A 156 -4.57 -7.59 5.82
N ALA A 157 -5.69 -8.32 5.89
CA ALA A 157 -5.68 -9.77 5.96
C ALA A 157 -4.99 -10.41 4.74
N ASN A 158 -5.21 -9.89 3.53
CA ASN A 158 -4.54 -10.36 2.32
C ASN A 158 -3.02 -10.14 2.39
N THR A 159 -2.59 -8.97 2.88
CA THR A 159 -1.17 -8.66 3.07
C THR A 159 -0.52 -9.60 4.07
N LEU A 160 -1.18 -9.85 5.21
CA LEU A 160 -0.71 -10.79 6.23
C LEU A 160 -0.68 -12.24 5.72
N HIS A 161 -1.64 -12.63 4.89
CA HIS A 161 -1.65 -13.95 4.25
C HIS A 161 -0.44 -14.12 3.32
N ALA A 162 -0.12 -13.12 2.49
CA ALA A 162 1.07 -13.14 1.65
C ALA A 162 2.37 -13.20 2.48
N CYS A 163 2.45 -12.40 3.54
CA CYS A 163 3.58 -12.43 4.48
C CYS A 163 3.77 -13.82 5.10
N ALA A 164 2.68 -14.46 5.55
CA ALA A 164 2.72 -15.81 6.11
C ALA A 164 3.22 -16.86 5.11
N ILE A 165 2.82 -16.74 3.84
CA ILE A 165 3.32 -17.59 2.75
C ILE A 165 4.83 -17.37 2.55
N LEU A 166 5.27 -16.12 2.47
CA LEU A 166 6.70 -15.77 2.28
C LEU A 166 7.56 -16.28 3.44
N LEU A 167 7.11 -16.12 4.69
CA LEU A 167 7.79 -16.63 5.88
C LEU A 167 7.89 -18.16 5.88
N LYS A 168 6.85 -18.86 5.39
CA LYS A 168 6.81 -20.32 5.33
C LYS A 168 7.65 -20.90 4.19
N LYS A 169 7.64 -20.26 3.01
CA LYS A 169 8.27 -20.80 1.79
C LYS A 169 9.77 -20.66 1.80
N ASN A 170 10.29 -19.50 2.18
CA ASN A 170 11.73 -19.28 2.14
C ASN A 170 12.16 -18.25 3.20
N LYS A 171 13.22 -18.60 3.93
CA LYS A 171 13.72 -17.81 5.07
C LYS A 171 14.74 -16.73 4.69
N ASP A 172 15.17 -16.72 3.44
CA ASP A 172 16.31 -15.92 3.00
C ASP A 172 15.82 -14.70 2.23
N TRP A 173 15.10 -13.81 2.91
CA TRP A 173 14.74 -12.48 2.42
C TRP A 173 14.79 -11.47 3.57
N ASP A 174 15.17 -10.24 3.28
CA ASP A 174 15.45 -9.20 4.27
C ASP A 174 14.30 -8.20 4.42
N TRP A 175 13.69 -7.80 3.31
CA TRP A 175 12.58 -6.83 3.30
C TRP A 175 11.39 -7.30 2.48
N PHE A 176 10.21 -7.03 3.02
CA PHE A 176 8.93 -7.20 2.37
C PHE A 176 8.47 -5.89 1.74
N ILE A 177 7.95 -5.95 0.51
CA ILE A 177 7.36 -4.82 -0.22
C ILE A 177 5.99 -5.23 -0.74
N ASN A 178 4.95 -4.47 -0.41
CA ASN A 178 3.64 -4.64 -1.03
C ASN A 178 3.47 -3.70 -2.22
N LEU A 179 2.87 -4.22 -3.30
CA LEU A 179 2.57 -3.50 -4.54
C LEU A 179 1.18 -3.95 -5.07
N SER A 180 0.54 -3.08 -5.83
CA SER A 180 -0.61 -3.40 -6.66
C SER A 180 -0.23 -3.60 -8.11
N ALA A 181 -1.15 -4.15 -8.90
CA ALA A 181 -1.04 -4.20 -10.35
C ALA A 181 -0.96 -2.82 -11.02
N SER A 182 -1.30 -1.72 -10.32
CA SER A 182 -1.20 -0.37 -10.85
C SER A 182 0.16 0.29 -10.58
N ASP A 183 1.00 -0.31 -9.73
CA ASP A 183 2.32 0.22 -9.41
C ASP A 183 3.35 -0.17 -10.48
N TYR A 184 4.38 0.66 -10.61
CA TYR A 184 5.48 0.43 -11.55
C TYR A 184 6.82 0.90 -10.96
N PRO A 185 7.89 0.09 -11.03
CA PRO A 185 9.18 0.49 -10.49
C PRO A 185 9.78 1.64 -11.29
N LEU A 186 10.32 2.64 -10.59
CA LEU A 186 11.06 3.77 -11.17
C LEU A 186 12.58 3.57 -11.18
N VAL A 187 13.05 2.52 -10.49
CA VAL A 187 14.46 2.14 -10.39
C VAL A 187 14.61 0.68 -10.80
N THR A 188 15.79 0.31 -11.27
CA THR A 188 16.08 -1.09 -11.60
C THR A 188 16.22 -1.92 -10.32
N GLN A 189 16.09 -3.25 -10.43
CA GLN A 189 16.34 -4.13 -9.28
C GLN A 189 17.78 -4.03 -8.80
N ASP A 190 18.75 -3.88 -9.71
CA ASP A 190 20.17 -3.76 -9.35
C ASP A 190 20.44 -2.48 -8.55
N ASP A 191 19.87 -1.35 -8.97
CA ASP A 191 19.99 -0.08 -8.23
C ASP A 191 19.35 -0.16 -6.84
N LEU A 192 18.19 -0.83 -6.75
CA LEU A 192 17.50 -1.04 -5.49
C LEU A 192 18.34 -1.92 -4.54
N LEU A 193 18.88 -3.02 -5.04
CA LEU A 193 19.75 -3.93 -4.29
C LEU A 193 21.03 -3.22 -3.83
N TYR A 194 21.65 -2.43 -4.71
CA TYR A 194 22.83 -1.62 -4.38
C TYR A 194 22.51 -0.61 -3.27
N THR A 195 21.42 0.13 -3.41
CA THR A 195 21.00 1.15 -2.42
C THR A 195 20.74 0.54 -1.05
N PHE A 196 20.10 -0.63 -1.01
CA PHE A 196 19.78 -1.32 0.26
C PHE A 196 20.96 -2.11 0.85
N SER A 197 22.04 -2.32 0.08
CA SER A 197 23.17 -3.14 0.53
C SER A 197 23.81 -2.62 1.82
N GLY A 198 23.92 -1.29 1.97
CA GLY A 198 24.50 -0.62 3.14
C GLY A 198 23.53 -0.32 4.29
N LEU A 199 22.24 -0.66 4.15
CA LEU A 199 21.22 -0.37 5.16
C LEU A 199 21.13 -1.49 6.21
N ASP A 200 20.84 -1.14 7.46
CA ASP A 200 20.52 -2.12 8.49
C ASP A 200 19.24 -2.88 8.12
N ARG A 201 19.33 -4.22 8.08
CA ARG A 201 18.23 -5.13 7.70
C ARG A 201 17.04 -5.08 8.66
N ASN A 202 17.18 -4.45 9.83
CA ASN A 202 16.10 -4.27 10.80
C ASN A 202 15.27 -2.99 10.59
N LEU A 203 15.62 -2.16 9.61
CA LEU A 203 14.88 -0.93 9.32
C LEU A 203 13.55 -1.22 8.61
N ASN A 204 12.55 -0.42 8.98
CA ASN A 204 11.23 -0.40 8.33
C ASN A 204 11.01 1.00 7.73
N PHE A 205 10.45 1.06 6.54
CA PHE A 205 10.17 2.29 5.81
C PHE A 205 8.65 2.43 5.68
N VAL A 206 8.08 3.27 6.54
CA VAL A 206 6.64 3.51 6.64
C VAL A 206 6.42 5.01 6.71
N GLU A 207 5.67 5.55 5.75
CA GLU A 207 5.20 6.94 5.83
C GLU A 207 4.10 7.02 6.88
N HIS A 208 4.27 7.87 7.91
CA HIS A 208 3.26 8.02 8.96
C HIS A 208 3.21 9.43 9.57
N THR A 209 2.07 9.77 10.16
CA THR A 209 1.89 10.92 11.03
C THR A 209 0.99 10.55 12.22
N SER A 210 1.27 11.15 13.38
CA SER A 210 0.38 11.06 14.55
C SER A 210 -0.64 12.20 14.61
N GLN A 211 -0.61 13.14 13.67
CA GLN A 211 -1.57 14.23 13.61
C GLN A 211 -2.81 13.75 12.83
N LEU A 212 -3.79 13.21 13.55
CA LEU A 212 -4.98 12.61 12.93
C LEU A 212 -5.94 13.67 12.38
N GLY A 213 -6.11 14.79 13.08
CA GLY A 213 -7.06 15.85 12.70
C GLY A 213 -8.46 15.29 12.45
N TRP A 214 -9.08 15.66 11.33
CA TRP A 214 -10.42 15.18 10.95
C TRP A 214 -10.52 13.65 10.81
N LYS A 215 -9.40 12.94 10.57
CA LYS A 215 -9.39 11.47 10.43
C LYS A 215 -9.73 10.77 11.74
N GLU A 216 -9.57 11.44 12.88
CA GLU A 216 -9.93 10.90 14.18
C GLU A 216 -11.41 10.50 14.23
N GLY A 217 -12.30 11.47 14.01
CA GLY A 217 -13.75 11.24 14.02
C GLY A 217 -14.26 10.42 12.85
N GLN A 218 -13.58 10.45 11.70
CA GLN A 218 -14.05 9.78 10.47
C GLN A 218 -13.48 8.38 10.25
N ARG A 219 -12.31 8.04 10.82
CA ARG A 219 -11.64 6.76 10.58
C ARG A 219 -11.29 6.01 11.86
N ALA A 220 -10.95 6.71 12.93
CA ALA A 220 -10.49 6.07 14.16
C ALA A 220 -11.63 5.76 15.14
N MET A 221 -12.68 6.58 15.19
CA MET A 221 -13.85 6.39 16.07
C MET A 221 -14.95 5.47 15.51
N PRO A 222 -15.23 5.44 14.19
CA PRO A 222 -16.28 4.56 13.69
C PRO A 222 -15.91 3.08 13.77
N LEU A 223 -16.93 2.24 13.84
CA LEU A 223 -16.82 0.80 13.69
C LEU A 223 -17.25 0.42 12.26
N ILE A 224 -16.52 -0.52 11.65
CA ILE A 224 -16.80 -1.01 10.30
C ILE A 224 -17.02 -2.52 10.31
N ILE A 225 -17.95 -2.98 9.47
CA ILE A 225 -18.11 -4.39 9.13
C ILE A 225 -17.71 -4.53 7.67
N ASP A 226 -16.85 -5.52 7.40
CA ASP A 226 -16.43 -5.88 6.06
C ASP A 226 -17.12 -7.20 5.67
N PRO A 227 -18.09 -7.14 4.75
CA PRO A 227 -18.80 -8.34 4.29
C PRO A 227 -17.86 -9.36 3.66
N GLY A 228 -16.71 -8.91 3.13
CA GLY A 228 -15.70 -9.79 2.57
C GLY A 228 -15.11 -10.80 3.58
N LEU A 229 -15.34 -10.61 4.88
CA LEU A 229 -14.93 -11.59 5.90
C LEU A 229 -15.84 -12.82 5.95
N TYR A 230 -17.08 -12.75 5.44
CA TYR A 230 -18.06 -13.85 5.52
C TYR A 230 -18.87 -14.07 4.24
N GLN A 231 -18.71 -13.23 3.21
CA GLN A 231 -19.35 -13.35 1.91
C GLN A 231 -18.31 -13.54 0.79
N SER A 232 -18.68 -14.31 -0.23
CA SER A 232 -17.89 -14.50 -1.45
C SER A 232 -18.14 -13.43 -2.52
N THR A 233 -19.17 -12.61 -2.36
CA THR A 233 -19.51 -11.51 -3.27
C THR A 233 -18.99 -10.20 -2.69
N LYS A 234 -18.26 -9.43 -3.50
CA LYS A 234 -17.67 -8.17 -3.06
C LYS A 234 -18.77 -7.13 -2.86
N SER A 235 -18.74 -6.47 -1.71
CA SER A 235 -19.63 -5.38 -1.36
C SER A 235 -18.89 -4.35 -0.52
N ASP A 236 -19.43 -3.14 -0.46
CA ASP A 236 -18.83 -2.06 0.31
C ASP A 236 -18.87 -2.32 1.82
N ILE A 237 -17.96 -1.67 2.54
CA ILE A 237 -17.94 -1.71 4.00
C ILE A 237 -19.19 -1.03 4.58
N PHE A 238 -19.71 -1.61 5.66
CA PHE A 238 -20.82 -1.03 6.42
C PHE A 238 -20.30 -0.28 7.64
N TRP A 239 -20.81 0.92 7.87
CA TRP A 239 -20.55 1.68 9.09
C TRP A 239 -21.55 1.28 10.16
N VAL A 240 -21.06 1.00 11.37
CA VAL A 240 -21.88 0.58 12.51
C VAL A 240 -22.07 1.73 13.48
N THR A 241 -23.30 1.84 13.99
CA THR A 241 -23.68 2.73 15.10
C THR A 241 -23.96 1.89 16.36
N PRO A 242 -23.56 2.35 17.56
CA PRO A 242 -22.91 3.64 17.85
C PRO A 242 -21.40 3.65 17.54
N ARG A 243 -20.82 4.85 17.39
CA ARG A 243 -19.37 5.01 17.28
C ARG A 243 -18.70 4.71 18.63
N ARG A 244 -17.46 4.23 18.60
CA ARG A 244 -16.64 4.08 19.80
C ARG A 244 -15.79 5.32 20.06
N THR A 245 -15.32 5.46 21.29
CA THR A 245 -14.27 6.45 21.62
C THR A 245 -12.93 6.04 21.02
N LEU A 246 -11.99 6.98 20.99
CA LEU A 246 -10.62 6.66 20.61
C LEU A 246 -10.00 5.65 21.60
N PRO A 247 -9.25 4.65 21.10
CA PRO A 247 -8.49 3.77 21.96
C PRO A 247 -7.40 4.56 22.70
N THR A 248 -7.26 4.33 24.01
CA THR A 248 -6.28 5.01 24.87
C THR A 248 -5.08 4.13 25.22
N ALA A 249 -5.15 2.82 24.95
CA ALA A 249 -4.10 1.87 25.28
C ALA A 249 -2.85 1.99 24.38
N PHE A 250 -2.98 2.67 23.23
CA PHE A 250 -1.90 2.86 22.27
C PHE A 250 -2.10 4.16 21.50
N LYS A 251 -1.01 4.70 20.97
CA LYS A 251 -1.05 5.89 20.11
C LYS A 251 -1.37 5.47 18.67
N LEU A 252 -2.33 6.14 18.06
CA LEU A 252 -2.70 5.92 16.67
C LEU A 252 -1.82 6.73 15.72
N PHE A 253 -1.46 6.10 14.61
CA PHE A 253 -0.77 6.71 13.48
C PHE A 253 -1.59 6.47 12.21
N THR A 254 -1.50 7.40 11.27
CA THR A 254 -2.08 7.28 9.92
C THR A 254 -0.99 7.50 8.90
N GLY A 255 -1.07 6.82 7.75
CA GLY A 255 0.01 6.82 6.78
C GLY A 255 -0.41 6.18 5.46
N SER A 256 0.60 5.93 4.62
CA SER A 256 0.44 5.20 3.38
C SER A 256 0.17 3.70 3.64
N ALA A 257 -0.51 3.06 2.68
CA ALA A 257 -0.64 1.61 2.66
C ALA A 257 0.60 0.92 2.06
N TRP A 258 1.48 1.69 1.40
CA TRP A 258 2.71 1.21 0.79
C TRP A 258 3.87 1.29 1.78
N MET A 259 4.60 0.19 1.93
CA MET A 259 5.63 0.06 2.95
C MET A 259 6.72 -0.92 2.52
N ILE A 260 7.91 -0.72 3.10
CA ILE A 260 9.01 -1.68 3.05
C ILE A 260 9.27 -2.12 4.49
N LEU A 261 9.01 -3.39 4.81
CA LEU A 261 9.10 -3.90 6.17
C LEU A 261 10.25 -4.90 6.30
N SER A 262 11.05 -4.76 7.33
CA SER A 262 12.05 -5.77 7.71
C SER A 262 11.40 -7.12 7.97
N ARG A 263 12.11 -8.20 7.63
CA ARG A 263 11.66 -9.56 7.88
C ARG A 263 11.31 -9.80 9.35
N SER A 264 12.13 -9.31 10.27
CA SER A 264 11.93 -9.46 11.72
C SER A 264 10.62 -8.82 12.18
N PHE A 265 10.29 -7.65 11.65
CA PHE A 265 9.00 -6.99 11.93
C PHE A 265 7.81 -7.76 11.34
N VAL A 266 7.95 -8.29 10.13
CA VAL A 266 6.91 -9.13 9.50
C VAL A 266 6.70 -10.43 10.28
N GLU A 267 7.77 -11.08 10.72
CA GLU A 267 7.71 -12.27 11.57
C GLU A 267 6.99 -11.98 12.90
N TYR A 268 7.39 -10.91 13.59
CA TYR A 268 6.71 -10.47 14.80
C TYR A 268 5.21 -10.23 14.56
N SER A 269 4.87 -9.51 13.48
CA SER A 269 3.49 -9.21 13.14
C SER A 269 2.68 -10.48 12.85
N CYS A 270 3.20 -11.41 12.05
CA CYS A 270 2.49 -12.65 11.74
C CYS A 270 2.39 -13.59 12.95
N THR A 271 3.48 -13.79 13.69
CA THR A 271 3.51 -14.75 14.80
C THR A 271 2.74 -14.25 16.03
N THR A 272 2.91 -12.98 16.39
CA THR A 272 2.27 -12.42 17.59
C THR A 272 0.82 -12.00 17.34
N LEU A 273 0.49 -11.45 16.15
CA LEU A 273 -0.89 -11.01 15.89
C LEU A 273 -1.81 -12.15 15.44
N LEU A 274 -1.30 -13.14 14.67
CA LEU A 274 -2.12 -14.27 14.23
C LEU A 274 -2.09 -15.46 15.21
N GLY A 275 -1.35 -15.35 16.31
CA GLY A 275 -1.26 -16.41 17.34
C GLY A 275 -0.54 -17.67 16.87
N THR A 276 0.23 -17.60 15.78
CA THR A 276 0.95 -18.74 15.20
C THR A 276 2.39 -18.81 15.72
N SER A 277 2.58 -18.97 17.03
CA SER A 277 3.90 -19.34 17.57
C SER A 277 4.18 -20.82 17.27
N PRO A 278 5.29 -21.17 16.59
CA PRO A 278 5.71 -22.56 16.46
C PRO A 278 6.45 -23.08 17.70
N ARG A 279 6.58 -22.27 18.77
CA ARG A 279 7.32 -22.66 19.98
C ARG A 279 6.40 -22.67 21.20
N ASN A 280 6.15 -23.90 21.64
CA ASN A 280 5.63 -24.35 22.93
C ASN A 280 4.34 -23.71 23.47
N SER A 281 3.37 -24.59 23.65
CA SER A 281 2.27 -24.49 24.61
C SER A 281 2.68 -23.80 25.91
N THR A 282 2.13 -22.61 26.17
CA THR A 282 1.50 -22.22 27.44
C THR A 282 0.91 -20.81 27.29
N HIS A 283 -0.42 -20.75 27.36
CA HIS A 283 -1.26 -19.60 27.73
C HIS A 283 -0.69 -18.18 27.58
N THR A 284 -0.91 -17.58 26.40
CA THR A 284 -1.14 -16.13 26.29
C THR A 284 -2.23 -15.90 25.22
N PRO A 285 -3.43 -15.40 25.57
CA PRO A 285 -4.46 -15.12 24.59
C PRO A 285 -4.08 -13.89 23.74
N SER A 286 -4.30 -14.00 22.43
CA SER A 286 -4.08 -12.94 21.44
C SER A 286 -4.83 -11.66 21.84
N PRO A 287 -4.17 -10.49 21.93
CA PRO A 287 -4.80 -9.27 22.47
C PRO A 287 -5.81 -8.60 21.54
N LEU A 288 -5.90 -9.01 20.27
CA LEU A 288 -6.72 -8.30 19.25
C LEU A 288 -7.92 -9.08 18.71
N MET A 289 -8.05 -10.37 19.02
CA MET A 289 -9.13 -11.21 18.49
C MET A 289 -10.20 -11.58 19.53
N THR A 290 -10.04 -11.13 20.77
CA THR A 290 -10.87 -11.56 21.92
C THR A 290 -11.90 -10.52 22.37
N ARG A 291 -12.41 -9.66 21.48
CA ARG A 291 -13.64 -8.88 21.72
C ARG A 291 -14.40 -8.64 20.41
N ALA A 292 -14.98 -9.70 19.89
CA ALA A 292 -16.14 -9.66 19.01
C ALA A 292 -17.08 -10.81 19.41
N LYS A 293 -17.78 -10.60 20.52
CA LYS A 293 -19.08 -11.19 20.82
C LYS A 293 -19.95 -10.07 21.36
#